data_AF-T1ASK8-F1
#
_entry.id   AF-T1ASK8-F1
#
_cell.length_a   1.000
_cell.length_b   1.000
_cell.length_c   1.000
_cell.angle_alpha   90.00
_cell.angle_beta   90.00
_cell.angle_gamma   90.00
#
_symmetry.space_group_name_H-M   'P 1'
#
loop_
_entity.id
_entity.type
_entity.pdbx_description
1 polymer ?
#
loop_
_entity_poly.entity_id
_entity_poly.type
_entity_poly.pdbx_seq_one_letter_code
_entity_poly.pdbx_strand_id
1 'polypeptide(L)'
;GSPRIHIAVWTTSAERAGYLRSSLPEDADSEKLKALRDDLRDAIVKVLEASTISWCQILEDRPEIISRRDMGSLMAWFVQKKVLIVGCGALGSWATEIVARAGAAEITLVDNNIVKPGVLARQNFMLEDIGANKAKALARRICAIAARCTVHEQSQE
;
A
#
# COMPACT_ATOMS: atom_id res chain seq x y z
N GLY A 1 24.22 -22.19 -10.51
CA GLY A 1 22.85 -21.68 -10.33
C GLY A 1 22.93 -20.30 -9.72
N SER A 2 22.03 -19.38 -10.08
CA SER A 2 22.02 -18.02 -9.53
C SER A 2 21.81 -18.06 -8.00
N PRO A 3 22.49 -17.22 -7.22
CA PRO A 3 22.31 -17.18 -5.77
C PRO A 3 20.86 -16.79 -5.44
N ARG A 4 20.22 -17.57 -4.58
CA ARG A 4 18.92 -17.21 -4.01
C ARG A 4 19.17 -16.38 -2.76
N ILE A 5 18.59 -15.18 -2.70
CA ILE A 5 18.62 -14.36 -1.50
C ILE A 5 17.64 -14.98 -0.51
N HIS A 6 18.15 -15.40 0.64
CA HIS A 6 17.34 -15.85 1.77
C HIS A 6 17.38 -14.77 2.83
N ILE A 7 16.21 -14.28 3.24
CA ILE A 7 16.08 -13.34 4.35
C ILE A 7 15.73 -14.15 5.59
N ALA A 8 16.55 -14.06 6.63
CA ALA A 8 16.23 -14.57 7.96
C ALA A 8 15.74 -13.40 8.82
N VAL A 9 14.59 -13.57 9.47
CA VAL A 9 13.98 -12.57 10.35
C VAL A 9 13.79 -13.18 11.71
N TRP A 10 14.24 -12.47 12.74
CA TRP A 10 13.95 -12.81 14.14
C TRP A 10 12.91 -11.85 14.69
N THR A 11 11.92 -12.37 15.39
CA THR A 11 10.89 -11.56 16.03
C THR A 11 11.25 -11.31 17.49
N THR A 12 11.01 -10.10 17.96
CA THR A 12 11.22 -9.70 19.35
C THR A 12 10.25 -8.57 19.71
N SER A 13 10.17 -8.20 20.99
CA SER A 13 9.34 -7.07 21.41
C SER A 13 9.90 -5.74 20.89
N ALA A 14 9.03 -4.74 20.68
CA ALA A 14 9.44 -3.41 20.22
C ALA A 14 10.53 -2.80 21.13
N GLU A 15 10.42 -3.02 22.44
CA GLU A 15 11.40 -2.59 23.44
C GLU A 15 12.78 -3.23 23.17
N ARG A 16 12.84 -4.56 23.02
CA ARG A 16 14.09 -5.29 22.74
C ARG A 16 14.68 -4.93 21.39
N ALA A 17 13.84 -4.71 20.37
CA ALA A 17 14.28 -4.21 19.07
C ALA A 17 14.91 -2.81 19.19
N GLY A 18 14.37 -1.94 20.06
CA GLY A 18 14.93 -0.65 20.39
C GLY A 18 16.34 -0.76 21.00
N TYR A 19 16.53 -1.62 21.99
CA TYR A 19 17.85 -1.87 22.59
C TYR A 19 18.85 -2.40 21.57
N LEU A 20 18.46 -3.39 20.76
CA LEU A 20 19.30 -3.93 19.68
C LEU A 20 19.70 -2.86 18.66
N ARG A 21 18.78 -1.96 18.31
CA ARG A 21 19.08 -0.86 17.40
C ARG A 21 20.11 0.11 18.02
N SER A 22 19.95 0.46 19.29
CA SER A 22 20.88 1.34 20.01
C SER A 22 22.27 0.73 20.27
N SER A 23 22.39 -0.60 20.17
CA SER A 23 23.69 -1.27 20.31
C SER A 23 24.50 -1.32 19.00
N LEU A 24 23.90 -0.95 17.86
CA LEU A 24 24.61 -0.90 16.58
C LEU A 24 25.51 0.36 16.52
N PRO A 25 26.68 0.30 15.85
CA PRO A 25 27.54 1.46 15.68
C PRO A 25 26.83 2.63 14.97
N GLU A 26 27.17 3.84 15.40
CA GLU A 26 26.74 5.10 14.81
C GLU A 26 27.95 5.85 14.24
N ASP A 27 27.71 6.69 13.23
CA ASP A 27 28.80 7.41 12.55
C ASP A 27 29.61 8.31 13.51
N ALA A 28 28.93 8.87 14.53
CA ALA A 28 29.49 9.75 15.55
C ALA A 28 30.31 9.03 16.65
N ASP A 29 30.33 7.69 16.66
CA ASP A 29 31.05 6.93 17.67
C ASP A 29 32.58 7.13 17.55
N SER A 30 33.25 7.18 18.71
CA SER A 30 34.71 7.02 18.75
C SER A 30 35.11 5.63 18.24
N GLU A 31 36.31 5.49 17.67
CA GLU A 31 36.84 4.21 17.18
C GLU A 31 36.74 3.08 18.22
N LYS A 32 37.00 3.39 19.49
CA LYS A 32 36.88 2.42 20.58
C LYS A 32 35.43 1.95 20.82
N LEU A 33 34.46 2.86 20.71
CA LEU A 33 33.05 2.53 20.86
C LEU A 33 32.52 1.74 19.65
N LYS A 34 32.98 2.08 18.43
CA LYS A 34 32.66 1.30 17.22
C LYS A 34 33.12 -0.15 17.37
N ALA A 35 34.38 -0.36 17.75
CA ALA A 35 34.93 -1.71 17.96
C ALA A 35 34.14 -2.53 18.99
N LEU A 36 33.78 -1.92 20.14
CA LEU A 36 32.98 -2.61 21.17
C LEU A 36 31.57 -2.97 20.67
N ARG A 37 30.93 -2.07 19.92
CA ARG A 37 29.59 -2.29 19.35
C ARG A 37 29.63 -3.35 18.24
N ASP A 38 30.73 -3.44 17.48
CA ASP A 38 30.95 -4.51 16.50
C ASP A 38 31.14 -5.88 17.19
N ASP A 39 31.95 -5.96 18.24
CA ASP A 39 32.09 -7.21 19.02
C ASP A 39 30.74 -7.67 19.61
N LEU A 40 29.93 -6.71 20.10
CA LEU A 40 28.59 -6.99 20.62
C LEU A 40 27.64 -7.46 19.52
N ARG A 41 27.68 -6.83 18.33
CA ARG A 41 26.91 -7.24 17.15
C ARG A 41 27.23 -8.68 16.77
N ASP A 42 28.52 -9.03 16.70
CA ASP A 42 28.98 -10.37 16.35
C ASP A 42 28.55 -11.41 17.39
N ALA A 43 28.59 -11.07 18.67
CA ALA A 43 28.09 -11.94 19.74
C ALA A 43 26.58 -12.19 19.61
N ILE A 44 25.79 -11.16 19.31
CA ILE A 44 24.35 -11.28 19.08
C ILE A 44 24.07 -12.18 17.86
N VAL A 45 24.78 -11.98 16.75
CA VAL A 45 24.62 -12.80 15.54
C VAL A 45 24.86 -14.28 15.85
N LYS A 46 25.92 -14.62 16.59
CA LYS A 46 26.20 -16.02 16.99
C LYS A 46 25.07 -16.65 17.81
N VAL A 47 24.45 -15.88 18.71
CA VAL A 47 23.30 -16.35 19.49
C VAL A 47 22.09 -16.59 18.58
N LEU A 48 21.85 -15.70 17.62
CA LEU A 48 20.77 -15.83 16.65
C LEU A 48 20.99 -17.01 15.69
N GLU A 49 22.23 -17.30 15.29
CA GLU A 49 22.58 -18.46 14.45
C GLU A 49 22.27 -19.80 15.15
N ALA A 50 22.43 -19.86 16.47
CA ALA A 50 22.11 -21.05 17.27
C ALA A 50 20.61 -21.18 17.60
N SER A 51 19.80 -20.16 17.29
CA SER A 51 18.38 -20.16 17.59
C SER A 51 17.57 -21.03 16.62
N THR A 52 16.42 -21.52 17.07
CA THR A 52 15.51 -22.29 16.24
C THR A 52 14.87 -21.42 15.16
N ILE A 53 15.07 -21.80 13.90
CA ILE A 53 14.49 -21.12 12.74
C ILE A 53 13.16 -21.78 12.39
N SER A 54 12.15 -20.96 12.11
CA SER A 54 10.88 -21.40 11.53
C SER A 54 10.66 -20.76 10.17
N TRP A 55 9.94 -21.46 9.29
CA TRP A 55 9.52 -20.91 8.01
C TRP A 55 8.38 -19.91 8.23
N CYS A 56 8.51 -18.72 7.66
CA CYS A 56 7.42 -17.75 7.56
C CYS A 56 7.24 -17.29 6.12
N GLN A 57 5.99 -16.98 5.76
CA GLN A 57 5.70 -16.39 4.46
C GLN A 57 6.06 -14.91 4.50
N ILE A 58 6.98 -14.49 3.63
CA ILE A 58 7.29 -13.08 3.41
C ILE A 58 6.54 -12.64 2.16
N LEU A 59 5.73 -11.58 2.30
CA LEU A 59 5.12 -10.88 1.18
C LEU A 59 6.01 -9.68 0.84
N GLU A 60 6.38 -9.56 -0.43
CA GLU A 60 7.25 -8.52 -0.94
C GLU A 60 6.42 -7.52 -1.77
N ASP A 61 6.52 -6.22 -1.48
CA ASP A 61 5.77 -5.14 -2.14
C ASP A 61 6.67 -4.12 -2.87
N ARG A 62 7.97 -4.40 -2.93
CA ARG A 62 8.92 -3.58 -3.68
C ARG A 62 8.57 -3.55 -5.18
N PRO A 63 8.62 -2.38 -5.84
CA PRO A 63 8.25 -2.23 -7.25
C PRO A 63 9.16 -3.01 -8.20
N GLU A 64 10.37 -3.37 -7.78
CA GLU A 64 11.29 -4.23 -8.53
C GLU A 64 10.80 -5.69 -8.61
N ILE A 65 9.93 -6.11 -7.68
CA ILE A 65 9.42 -7.47 -7.56
C ILE A 65 7.95 -7.54 -7.96
N ILE A 66 7.12 -6.62 -7.47
CA ILE A 66 5.73 -6.50 -7.90
C ILE A 66 5.68 -5.67 -9.18
N SER A 67 5.86 -6.35 -10.31
CA SER A 67 5.54 -5.79 -11.62
C SER A 67 4.07 -6.03 -11.96
N ARG A 68 3.39 -5.00 -12.47
CA ARG A 68 2.04 -5.13 -13.04
C ARG A 68 2.04 -6.11 -14.21
N ARG A 69 1.08 -7.03 -14.23
CA ARG A 69 0.94 -8.04 -15.30
C ARG A 69 0.11 -7.58 -16.50
N ASP A 70 -0.54 -6.43 -16.39
CA ASP A 70 -1.46 -5.88 -17.40
C ASP A 70 -0.80 -4.81 -18.30
N MET A 71 0.53 -4.66 -18.25
CA MET A 71 1.29 -3.63 -18.98
C MET A 71 1.10 -3.69 -20.51
N GLY A 72 0.78 -4.85 -21.08
CA GLY A 72 0.48 -5.01 -22.51
C GLY A 72 -1.00 -4.87 -22.88
N SER A 73 -1.87 -4.63 -21.91
CA SER A 73 -3.31 -4.51 -22.13
C SER A 73 -3.72 -3.05 -22.40
N LEU A 74 -4.95 -2.87 -22.91
CA LEU A 74 -5.53 -1.54 -23.06
C LEU A 74 -5.64 -0.77 -21.73
N MET A 75 -5.66 -1.46 -20.59
CA MET A 75 -5.75 -0.82 -19.28
C MET A 75 -4.48 -0.03 -18.94
N ALA A 76 -3.32 -0.44 -19.45
CA ALA A 76 -2.06 0.27 -19.25
C ALA A 76 -2.10 1.72 -19.78
N TRP A 77 -3.05 2.05 -20.67
CA TRP A 77 -3.26 3.41 -21.15
C TRP A 77 -3.58 4.40 -20.02
N PHE A 78 -4.24 3.96 -18.95
CA PHE A 78 -4.60 4.81 -17.81
C PHE A 78 -3.44 5.09 -16.85
N VAL A 79 -2.31 4.39 -16.99
CA VAL A 79 -1.15 4.58 -16.12
C VAL A 79 -0.69 6.04 -16.18
N GLN A 80 -0.61 6.69 -15.01
CA GLN A 80 -0.23 8.10 -14.85
C GLN A 80 -1.16 9.12 -15.53
N LYS A 81 -2.39 8.72 -15.91
CA LYS A 81 -3.38 9.63 -16.50
C LYS A 81 -4.17 10.36 -15.41
N LYS A 82 -4.68 11.54 -15.78
CA LYS A 82 -5.72 12.28 -15.05
C LYS A 82 -7.06 12.03 -15.72
N VAL A 83 -8.07 11.64 -14.96
CA VAL A 83 -9.37 11.23 -15.50
C VAL A 83 -10.50 11.97 -14.79
N LEU A 84 -11.41 12.58 -15.55
CA LEU A 84 -12.65 13.16 -15.05
C LEU A 84 -13.79 12.16 -15.28
N ILE A 85 -14.53 11.83 -14.22
CA ILE A 85 -15.73 11.00 -14.28
C ILE A 85 -16.93 11.87 -13.93
N VAL A 86 -17.82 12.06 -14.91
CA VAL A 86 -19.09 12.75 -14.74
C VAL A 86 -20.19 11.71 -14.58
N GLY A 87 -20.75 11.62 -13.37
CA GLY A 87 -21.75 10.65 -12.96
C GLY A 87 -21.13 9.42 -12.30
N CYS A 88 -21.35 9.26 -10.99
CA CYS A 88 -20.90 8.15 -10.15
C CYS A 88 -22.00 7.09 -9.95
N GLY A 89 -22.89 6.94 -10.93
CA GLY A 89 -23.99 5.97 -10.93
C GLY A 89 -23.56 4.55 -11.30
N ALA A 90 -24.46 3.79 -11.93
CA ALA A 90 -24.22 2.38 -12.29
C ALA A 90 -22.93 2.17 -13.09
N LEU A 91 -22.73 2.89 -14.18
CA LEU A 91 -21.52 2.72 -15.00
C LEU A 91 -20.30 3.40 -14.36
N GLY A 92 -20.46 4.66 -13.94
CA GLY A 92 -19.34 5.45 -13.45
C GLY A 92 -18.71 4.91 -12.18
N SER A 93 -19.48 4.33 -11.26
CA SER A 93 -18.95 3.77 -10.01
C SER A 93 -18.04 2.54 -10.24
N TRP A 94 -18.38 1.68 -11.20
CA TRP A 94 -17.52 0.56 -11.60
C TRP A 94 -16.35 1.01 -12.48
N ALA A 95 -16.61 1.87 -13.47
CA ALA A 95 -15.59 2.41 -14.35
C ALA A 95 -14.49 3.13 -13.58
N THR A 96 -14.85 3.93 -12.57
CA THR A 96 -13.90 4.62 -11.70
C THR A 96 -12.98 3.65 -10.97
N GLU A 97 -13.53 2.58 -10.38
CA GLU A 97 -12.71 1.57 -9.70
C GLU A 97 -11.75 0.87 -10.68
N ILE A 98 -12.22 0.53 -11.89
CA ILE A 98 -11.38 -0.07 -12.92
C ILE A 98 -10.25 0.89 -13.32
N VAL A 99 -10.55 2.16 -13.57
CA VAL A 99 -9.56 3.19 -13.92
C VAL A 99 -8.54 3.42 -12.80
N ALA A 100 -8.99 3.46 -11.55
CA ALA A 100 -8.11 3.57 -10.40
C ALA A 100 -7.15 2.37 -10.30
N ARG A 101 -7.68 1.15 -10.45
CA ARG A 101 -6.87 -0.09 -10.46
C ARG A 101 -5.94 -0.17 -11.67
N ALA A 102 -6.31 0.43 -12.80
CA ALA A 102 -5.49 0.55 -14.00
C ALA A 102 -4.28 1.50 -13.81
N GLY A 103 -4.23 2.26 -12.71
CA GLY A 103 -3.07 3.08 -12.34
C GLY A 103 -3.18 4.55 -12.75
N ALA A 104 -4.39 5.08 -12.87
CA ALA A 104 -4.59 6.52 -12.98
C ALA A 104 -3.89 7.26 -11.83
N ALA A 105 -3.24 8.38 -12.15
CA ALA A 105 -2.59 9.22 -11.16
C ALA A 105 -3.60 10.09 -10.41
N GLU A 106 -4.61 10.58 -11.12
CA GLU A 106 -5.62 11.48 -10.56
C GLU A 106 -7.00 11.17 -11.12
N ILE A 107 -8.00 11.16 -10.25
CA ILE A 107 -9.40 11.00 -10.62
C ILE A 107 -10.23 12.13 -10.02
N THR A 108 -10.96 12.86 -10.85
CA THR A 108 -11.98 13.82 -10.41
C THR A 108 -13.37 13.22 -10.60
N LEU A 109 -14.18 13.22 -9.54
CA LEU A 109 -15.52 12.64 -9.48
C LEU A 109 -16.57 13.75 -9.37
N VAL A 110 -17.56 13.72 -10.24
CA VAL A 110 -18.68 14.68 -10.21
C VAL A 110 -20.01 13.93 -10.18
N ASP A 111 -20.78 14.10 -9.10
CA ASP A 111 -22.15 13.59 -9.00
C ASP A 111 -22.95 14.38 -7.94
N ASN A 112 -24.16 14.81 -8.30
CA ASN A 112 -25.01 15.62 -7.42
C ASN A 112 -26.07 14.77 -6.68
N ASN A 113 -26.08 13.45 -6.86
CA ASN A 113 -27.01 12.56 -6.19
C ASN A 113 -26.42 11.94 -4.93
N ILE A 114 -27.32 11.42 -4.10
CA ILE A 114 -26.99 10.58 -2.95
C ILE A 114 -27.12 9.10 -3.28
N VAL A 115 -26.44 8.26 -2.51
CA VAL A 115 -26.63 6.81 -2.52
C VAL A 115 -27.98 6.48 -1.88
N LYS A 116 -28.87 5.84 -2.64
CA LYS A 116 -30.17 5.37 -2.18
C LYS A 116 -30.12 3.85 -1.93
N PRO A 117 -30.93 3.28 -1.02
CA PRO A 117 -30.92 1.84 -0.74
C PRO A 117 -31.08 0.97 -2.01
N GLY A 118 -31.98 1.34 -2.92
CA GLY A 118 -32.27 0.56 -4.13
C GLY A 118 -31.18 0.57 -5.20
N VAL A 119 -30.14 1.43 -5.09
CA VAL A 119 -29.08 1.48 -6.11
C VAL A 119 -27.96 0.47 -5.87
N LEU A 120 -27.85 -0.09 -4.66
CA LEU A 120 -26.75 -0.97 -4.27
C LEU A 120 -26.65 -2.25 -5.11
N ALA A 121 -27.77 -2.72 -5.66
CA ALA A 121 -27.79 -3.91 -6.53
C ALA A 121 -27.00 -3.74 -7.85
N ARG A 122 -26.66 -2.50 -8.24
CA ARG A 122 -26.06 -2.20 -9.55
C ARG A 122 -24.98 -1.13 -9.53
N GLN A 123 -24.83 -0.41 -8.41
CA GLN A 123 -23.85 0.66 -8.25
C GLN A 123 -22.85 0.25 -7.17
N ASN A 124 -21.58 0.59 -7.36
CA ASN A 124 -20.46 0.14 -6.55
C ASN A 124 -20.35 0.90 -5.22
N PHE A 125 -21.39 0.80 -4.38
CA PHE A 125 -21.51 1.41 -3.06
C PHE A 125 -21.80 0.36 -2.00
N MET A 126 -21.50 0.66 -0.75
CA MET A 126 -21.81 -0.22 0.39
C MET A 126 -23.04 0.27 1.17
N LEU A 127 -23.54 -0.57 2.08
CA LEU A 127 -24.69 -0.23 2.92
C LEU A 127 -24.44 1.03 3.76
N GLU A 128 -23.22 1.19 4.26
CA GLU A 128 -22.76 2.36 5.01
C GLU A 128 -22.73 3.67 4.20
N ASP A 129 -22.75 3.59 2.87
CA ASP A 129 -22.74 4.77 2.01
C ASP A 129 -24.13 5.37 1.80
N ILE A 130 -25.21 4.68 2.21
CA ILE A 130 -26.58 5.17 2.05
C ILE A 130 -26.73 6.56 2.67
N GLY A 131 -27.28 7.51 1.91
CA GLY A 131 -27.45 8.90 2.32
C GLY A 131 -26.24 9.80 2.01
N ALA A 132 -25.05 9.26 1.76
CA ALA A 132 -23.90 10.05 1.35
C ALA A 132 -24.02 10.50 -0.11
N ASN A 133 -23.41 11.64 -0.45
CA ASN A 133 -23.20 12.03 -1.84
C ASN A 133 -22.37 10.96 -2.57
N LYS A 134 -22.76 10.63 -3.80
CA LYS A 134 -22.14 9.54 -4.57
C LYS A 134 -20.67 9.78 -4.91
N ALA A 135 -20.29 11.01 -5.27
CA ALA A 135 -18.90 11.34 -5.54
C ALA A 135 -18.05 11.19 -4.28
N LYS A 136 -18.55 11.67 -3.12
CA LYS A 136 -17.89 11.49 -1.81
C LYS A 136 -17.75 10.02 -1.41
N ALA A 137 -18.82 9.25 -1.53
CA ALA A 137 -18.82 7.81 -1.20
C ALA A 137 -17.82 7.04 -2.08
N LEU A 138 -17.85 7.30 -3.39
CA LEU A 138 -16.94 6.65 -4.32
C LEU A 138 -15.49 7.09 -4.09
N ALA A 139 -15.24 8.36 -3.76
CA ALA A 139 -13.89 8.85 -3.42
C ALA A 139 -13.29 8.08 -2.25
N ARG A 140 -14.04 7.90 -1.15
CA ARG A 140 -13.61 7.08 0.00
C ARG A 140 -13.23 5.67 -0.42
N ARG A 141 -14.06 5.05 -1.26
CA ARG A 141 -13.79 3.71 -1.78
C ARG A 141 -12.50 3.66 -2.60
N ILE A 142 -12.27 4.63 -3.50
CA ILE A 142 -11.05 4.66 -4.32
C ILE A 142 -9.80 4.84 -3.47
N CYS A 143 -9.84 5.74 -2.47
CA CYS A 143 -8.74 5.91 -1.52
C CYS A 143 -8.41 4.61 -0.76
N ALA A 144 -9.41 3.77 -0.48
CA ALA A 144 -9.21 2.49 0.21
C ALA A 144 -8.56 1.39 -0.68
N ILE A 145 -8.66 1.49 -2.01
CA ILE A 145 -8.15 0.45 -2.93
C ILE A 145 -6.92 0.89 -3.73
N ALA A 146 -6.67 2.20 -3.86
CA ALA A 146 -5.64 2.77 -4.72
C ALA A 146 -4.91 3.91 -4.00
N ALA A 147 -4.03 3.56 -3.06
CA ALA A 147 -3.31 4.52 -2.21
C ALA A 147 -2.45 5.55 -2.96
N ARG A 148 -2.09 5.27 -4.22
CA ARG A 148 -1.25 6.16 -5.06
C ARG A 148 -2.07 7.04 -6.02
N CYS A 149 -3.40 6.94 -6.02
CA CYS A 149 -4.28 7.77 -6.85
C CYS A 149 -4.77 8.96 -6.03
N THR A 150 -4.53 10.18 -6.51
CA THR A 150 -5.17 11.38 -5.95
C THR A 150 -6.62 11.43 -6.39
N VAL A 151 -7.54 11.67 -5.48
CA VAL A 151 -8.98 11.73 -5.79
C VAL A 151 -9.55 13.08 -5.36
N HIS A 152 -10.32 13.68 -6.25
CA HIS A 152 -11.06 14.92 -6.00
C HIS A 152 -12.54 14.66 -6.21
N GLU A 153 -13.39 15.08 -5.28
CA GLU A 153 -14.83 15.09 -5.46
C GLU A 153 -15.39 16.51 -5.67
N GLN A 154 -16.41 16.61 -6.51
CA GLN A 154 -17.21 17.82 -6.68
C GLN A 154 -18.69 17.47 -6.60
N SER A 155 -19.41 18.26 -5.82
CA SER A 155 -20.87 18.34 -5.85
C SER A 155 -21.23 19.72 -6.41
N GLN A 156 -22.00 19.78 -7.49
CA GLN A 156 -22.61 21.06 -7.88
C GLN A 156 -23.73 21.34 -6.85
N GLU A 157 -23.68 22.53 -6.27
CA GLU A 157 -24.75 23.11 -5.44
C GLU A 157 -26.01 23.39 -6.26
#